data_AF-A0A1X4HV06-F1
#
_entry.id   AF-A0A1X4HV06-F1
#
_cell.length_a   1.000
_cell.length_b   1.000
_cell.length_c   1.000
_cell.angle_alpha   90.00
_cell.angle_beta   90.00
_cell.angle_gamma   90.00
#
_symmetry.space_group_name_H-M   'P 1'
#
loop_
_entity.id
_entity.type
_entity.pdbx_description
1 polymer ?
#
loop_
_entity_poly.entity_id
_entity_poly.type
_entity_poly.pdbx_seq_one_letter_code
_entity_poly.pdbx_strand_id
1 'polypeptide(L)'
;MTTSLSEEKEKVPEELAPAVDTLLDIVSALDAPETLPQDREGIIESAENLTTALEVISDPSTPPELRKQLTALVKQVTSTLKTISSPRVPPEERSMLILVVKRTTSVLDVICDPKTPQELRGTLIATVDDTHYALERSPDGTQSDSTDGSQGPDESKGPDQDQSTAMLLGASSEIVRDRRTPPREREKLADITQQVSSLLRKVTDPKTSQEERSEAKKELDERTTHMKEQQEESASAQDRPEESLGKAAALCTSAIFEAAPESSIMRGLKKLVPAQWKDEGVKDFYKAKEKSKDQLDVLAQLRNNEDSRAPFDVVPLVTALAEIVPRDRLFGELSGSALYCQQTASYLDEEFGVTVGTWLT
;
A
#
# COMPACT_ATOMS: atom_id res chain seq x y z
N MET A 1 2.62 19.73 7.85
CA MET A 1 2.53 19.39 6.42
C MET A 1 2.10 20.56 5.54
N THR A 2 0.92 21.15 5.76
CA THR A 2 0.40 22.30 4.97
C THR A 2 1.38 23.47 4.81
N THR A 3 2.15 23.79 5.86
CA THR A 3 3.22 24.80 5.80
C THR A 3 4.30 24.45 4.79
N SER A 4 4.77 23.20 4.77
CA SER A 4 5.82 22.73 3.84
C SER A 4 5.35 22.81 2.39
N LEU A 5 4.13 22.37 2.09
CA LEU A 5 3.55 22.46 0.75
C LEU A 5 3.34 23.91 0.29
N SER A 6 2.97 24.80 1.22
CA SER A 6 2.83 26.23 0.92
C SER A 6 4.19 26.86 0.58
N GLU A 7 5.25 26.47 1.27
CA GLU A 7 6.62 26.92 0.95
C GLU A 7 7.10 26.38 -0.40
N GLU A 8 6.78 25.12 -0.74
CA GLU A 8 7.12 24.55 -2.05
C GLU A 8 6.33 25.20 -3.18
N LYS A 9 5.08 25.62 -2.96
CA LYS A 9 4.27 26.35 -3.96
C LYS A 9 4.99 27.59 -4.51
N GLU A 10 5.73 28.30 -3.66
CA GLU A 10 6.46 29.51 -4.05
C GLU A 10 7.73 29.22 -4.87
N LYS A 11 8.23 27.98 -4.85
CA LYS A 11 9.50 27.58 -5.49
C LYS A 11 9.28 26.79 -6.78
N VAL A 12 8.14 26.12 -6.92
CA VAL A 12 7.86 25.24 -8.06
C VAL A 12 7.52 26.04 -9.32
N PRO A 13 7.76 25.47 -10.52
CA PRO A 13 7.31 26.05 -11.78
C PRO A 13 5.80 26.35 -11.78
N GLU A 14 5.38 27.43 -12.46
CA GLU A 14 3.97 27.88 -12.54
C GLU A 14 3.01 26.77 -12.98
N GLU A 15 3.47 25.88 -13.85
CA GLU A 15 2.68 24.74 -14.33
C GLU A 15 2.32 23.70 -13.26
N LEU A 16 2.98 23.72 -12.10
CA LEU A 16 2.68 22.85 -10.94
C LEU A 16 1.81 23.52 -9.89
N ALA A 17 1.63 24.85 -9.95
CA ALA A 17 0.82 25.56 -8.97
C ALA A 17 -0.60 24.95 -8.80
N PRO A 18 -1.32 24.55 -9.87
CA PRO A 18 -2.64 23.92 -9.71
C PRO A 18 -2.60 22.55 -9.00
N ALA A 19 -1.51 21.78 -9.20
CA ALA A 19 -1.33 20.50 -8.53
C ALA A 19 -1.02 20.71 -7.04
N VAL A 20 -0.11 21.64 -6.71
CA VAL A 20 0.19 21.96 -5.31
C VAL A 20 -1.03 22.53 -4.58
N ASP A 21 -1.84 23.36 -5.24
CA ASP A 21 -3.11 23.86 -4.69
C ASP A 21 -4.09 22.73 -4.42
N THR A 22 -4.25 21.80 -5.37
CA THR A 22 -5.09 20.62 -5.17
C THR A 22 -4.60 19.77 -3.99
N LEU A 23 -3.28 19.60 -3.84
CA LEU A 23 -2.71 18.83 -2.73
C LEU A 23 -2.92 19.54 -1.38
N LEU A 24 -2.79 20.87 -1.34
CA LEU A 24 -3.10 21.68 -0.16
C LEU A 24 -4.58 21.55 0.24
N ASP A 25 -5.50 21.57 -0.72
CA ASP A 25 -6.93 21.38 -0.46
C ASP A 25 -7.21 19.98 0.13
N ILE A 26 -6.63 18.94 -0.46
CA ILE A 26 -6.77 17.55 0.03
C ILE A 26 -6.24 17.42 1.45
N VAL A 27 -5.03 17.92 1.73
CA VAL A 27 -4.43 17.84 3.07
C VAL A 27 -5.22 18.65 4.09
N SER A 28 -5.77 19.80 3.71
CA SER A 28 -6.59 20.64 4.60
C SER A 28 -7.94 19.99 4.93
N ALA A 29 -8.49 19.20 4.02
CA ALA A 29 -9.72 18.45 4.25
C ALA A 29 -9.57 17.31 5.27
N LEU A 30 -8.33 16.88 5.56
CA LEU A 30 -8.07 15.77 6.49
C LEU A 30 -8.52 16.05 7.92
N ASP A 31 -8.60 17.33 8.32
CA ASP A 31 -9.02 17.72 9.67
C ASP A 31 -10.48 17.43 9.98
N ALA A 32 -11.27 17.03 8.98
CA ALA A 32 -12.65 16.62 9.18
C ALA A 32 -12.71 15.34 10.05
N PRO A 33 -13.58 15.30 11.08
CA PRO A 33 -13.65 14.20 12.05
C PRO A 33 -14.08 12.86 11.43
N GLU A 34 -14.74 12.87 10.28
CA GLU A 34 -15.15 11.70 9.51
C GLU A 34 -14.02 11.07 8.68
N THR A 35 -12.85 11.72 8.58
CA THR A 35 -11.69 11.17 7.89
C THR A 35 -11.09 10.04 8.71
N LEU A 36 -11.08 8.82 8.15
CA LEU A 36 -10.46 7.67 8.80
C LEU A 36 -8.96 7.94 9.04
N PRO A 37 -8.39 7.58 10.22
CA PRO A 37 -6.98 7.79 10.53
C PRO A 37 -6.01 7.22 9.49
N GLN A 38 -6.35 6.08 8.88
CA GLN A 38 -5.56 5.45 7.81
C GLN A 38 -5.56 6.28 6.51
N ASP A 39 -6.71 6.88 6.16
CA ASP A 39 -6.81 7.75 4.99
C ASP A 39 -5.97 9.02 5.25
N ARG A 40 -6.06 9.57 6.45
CA ARG A 40 -5.27 10.73 6.89
C ARG A 40 -3.77 10.44 6.79
N GLU A 41 -3.29 9.33 7.37
CA GLU A 41 -1.87 8.97 7.36
C GLU A 41 -1.37 8.67 5.93
N GLY A 42 -2.12 7.87 5.17
CA GLY A 42 -1.75 7.55 3.79
C GLY A 42 -1.68 8.77 2.88
N ILE A 43 -2.59 9.74 3.05
CA ILE A 43 -2.55 11.02 2.32
C ILE A 43 -1.36 11.88 2.77
N ILE A 44 -1.08 11.96 4.08
CA ILE A 44 0.08 12.72 4.60
C ILE A 44 1.38 12.14 4.05
N GLU A 45 1.58 10.82 4.14
CA GLU A 45 2.79 10.17 3.64
C GLU A 45 2.93 10.31 2.11
N SER A 46 1.82 10.20 1.36
CA SER A 46 1.82 10.45 -0.08
C SER A 46 2.25 11.89 -0.41
N ALA A 47 1.75 12.87 0.37
CA ALA A 47 2.11 14.26 0.20
C ALA A 47 3.58 14.55 0.57
N GLU A 48 4.13 13.86 1.58
CA GLU A 48 5.54 13.92 1.96
C GLU A 48 6.44 13.35 0.85
N ASN A 49 6.05 12.22 0.26
CA ASN A 49 6.73 11.64 -0.90
C ASN A 49 6.71 12.60 -2.10
N LEU A 50 5.57 13.27 -2.35
CA LEU A 50 5.45 14.28 -3.41
C LEU A 50 6.32 15.51 -3.14
N THR A 51 6.45 15.93 -1.89
CA THR A 51 7.32 17.05 -1.49
C THR A 51 8.77 16.79 -1.88
N THR A 52 9.25 15.56 -1.72
CA THR A 52 10.59 15.14 -2.19
C THR A 52 10.78 15.38 -3.70
N ALA A 53 9.76 15.09 -4.51
CA ALA A 53 9.80 15.35 -5.94
C ALA A 53 9.72 16.85 -6.28
N LEU A 54 8.88 17.62 -5.56
CA LEU A 54 8.76 19.08 -5.73
C LEU A 54 10.09 19.80 -5.46
N GLU A 55 10.83 19.39 -4.42
CA GLU A 55 12.15 19.93 -4.11
C GLU A 55 13.14 19.71 -5.27
N VAL A 56 13.19 18.50 -5.82
CA VAL A 56 14.05 18.17 -6.97
C VAL A 56 13.61 18.93 -8.24
N ILE A 57 12.32 19.11 -8.47
CA ILE A 57 11.83 19.89 -9.61
C ILE A 57 12.25 21.35 -9.52
N SER A 58 12.26 21.90 -8.31
CA SER A 58 12.60 23.31 -8.03
C SER A 58 14.12 23.57 -8.11
N ASP A 59 14.96 22.55 -7.95
CA ASP A 59 16.41 22.69 -8.09
C ASP A 59 16.80 23.01 -9.56
N PRO A 60 17.48 24.13 -9.84
CA PRO A 60 17.93 24.48 -11.19
C PRO A 60 18.96 23.52 -11.79
N SER A 61 19.66 22.73 -10.95
CA SER A 61 20.63 21.73 -11.38
C SER A 61 20.00 20.42 -11.86
N THR A 62 18.70 20.21 -11.59
CA THR A 62 17.97 19.01 -12.02
C THR A 62 17.92 18.93 -13.54
N PRO A 63 18.36 17.79 -14.14
CA PRO A 63 18.33 17.58 -15.57
C PRO A 63 16.94 17.85 -16.17
N PRO A 64 16.84 18.54 -17.33
CA PRO A 64 15.54 18.94 -17.89
C PRO A 64 14.57 17.77 -18.13
N GLU A 65 15.09 16.62 -18.56
CA GLU A 65 14.27 15.43 -18.80
C GLU A 65 13.70 14.86 -17.50
N LEU A 66 14.53 14.77 -16.45
CA LEU A 66 14.08 14.31 -15.13
C LEU A 66 13.04 15.27 -14.53
N ARG A 67 13.27 16.58 -14.66
CA ARG A 67 12.31 17.61 -14.21
C ARG A 67 10.95 17.42 -14.88
N LYS A 68 10.94 17.19 -16.20
CA LYS A 68 9.71 16.96 -16.96
C LYS A 68 8.99 15.70 -16.51
N GLN A 69 9.70 14.60 -16.31
CA GLN A 69 9.15 13.33 -15.85
C GLN A 69 8.55 13.45 -14.44
N LEU A 70 9.28 14.04 -13.49
CA LEU A 70 8.78 14.28 -12.13
C LEU A 70 7.58 15.22 -12.12
N THR A 71 7.57 16.25 -12.97
CA THR A 71 6.43 17.16 -13.10
C THR A 71 5.17 16.44 -13.57
N ALA A 72 5.30 15.52 -14.53
CA ALA A 72 4.18 14.70 -14.99
C ALA A 72 3.68 13.77 -13.87
N LEU A 73 4.58 13.09 -13.15
CA LEU A 73 4.23 12.24 -12.03
C LEU A 73 3.49 13.01 -10.92
N VAL A 74 4.00 14.17 -10.50
CA VAL A 74 3.35 14.98 -9.46
C VAL A 74 1.94 15.39 -9.85
N LYS A 75 1.72 15.79 -11.12
CA LYS A 75 0.39 16.13 -11.64
C LYS A 75 -0.54 14.92 -11.59
N GLN A 76 -0.06 13.75 -12.03
CA GLN A 76 -0.86 12.53 -12.12
C GLN A 76 -1.20 11.96 -10.73
N VAL A 77 -0.22 11.86 -9.83
CA VAL A 77 -0.44 11.37 -8.46
C VAL A 77 -1.43 12.29 -7.73
N THR A 78 -1.26 13.61 -7.84
CA THR A 78 -2.20 14.58 -7.25
C THR A 78 -3.61 14.43 -7.82
N SER A 79 -3.73 14.24 -9.14
CA SER A 79 -5.02 13.99 -9.81
C SER A 79 -5.68 12.68 -9.32
N THR A 80 -4.87 11.64 -9.13
CA THR A 80 -5.32 10.35 -8.58
C THR A 80 -5.81 10.53 -7.14
N LEU A 81 -5.03 11.18 -6.28
CA LEU A 81 -5.41 11.50 -4.89
C LEU A 81 -6.74 12.27 -4.85
N LYS A 82 -6.91 13.28 -5.71
CA LYS A 82 -8.18 14.02 -5.81
C LYS A 82 -9.36 13.12 -6.16
N THR A 83 -9.16 12.19 -7.10
CA THR A 83 -10.20 11.27 -7.56
C THR A 83 -10.60 10.30 -6.45
N ILE A 84 -9.62 9.69 -5.79
CA ILE A 84 -9.88 8.69 -4.73
C ILE A 84 -10.42 9.33 -3.44
N SER A 85 -10.03 10.57 -3.13
CA SER A 85 -10.56 11.33 -1.99
C SER A 85 -11.99 11.82 -2.20
N SER A 86 -12.61 11.55 -3.35
CA SER A 86 -14.01 11.87 -3.61
C SER A 86 -14.93 11.14 -2.63
N PRO A 87 -15.97 11.81 -2.09
CA PRO A 87 -16.95 11.16 -1.21
C PRO A 87 -17.80 10.09 -1.93
N ARG A 88 -17.68 9.97 -3.26
CA ARG A 88 -18.33 8.93 -4.06
C ARG A 88 -17.64 7.57 -3.94
N VAL A 89 -16.36 7.54 -3.58
CA VAL A 89 -15.62 6.30 -3.40
C VAL A 89 -15.99 5.70 -2.03
N PRO A 90 -16.46 4.44 -1.97
CA PRO A 90 -16.75 3.75 -0.71
C PRO A 90 -15.55 3.78 0.25
N PRO A 91 -15.74 3.91 1.58
CA PRO A 91 -14.63 4.06 2.52
C PRO A 91 -13.56 2.95 2.45
N GLU A 92 -13.95 1.68 2.39
CA GLU A 92 -12.97 0.57 2.33
C GLU A 92 -12.16 0.60 1.02
N GLU A 93 -12.81 0.88 -0.11
CA GLU A 93 -12.15 1.02 -1.40
C GLU A 93 -11.21 2.24 -1.42
N ARG A 94 -11.67 3.37 -0.88
CA ARG A 94 -10.86 4.59 -0.75
C ARG A 94 -9.60 4.33 0.08
N SER A 95 -9.72 3.69 1.23
CA SER A 95 -8.56 3.40 2.10
C SER A 95 -7.53 2.51 1.39
N MET A 96 -8.00 1.50 0.64
CA MET A 96 -7.13 0.65 -0.15
C MET A 96 -6.42 1.43 -1.25
N LEU A 97 -7.15 2.24 -2.02
CA LEU A 97 -6.57 3.04 -3.11
C LEU A 97 -5.57 4.08 -2.57
N ILE A 98 -5.85 4.70 -1.43
CA ILE A 98 -4.90 5.60 -0.74
C ILE A 98 -3.63 4.83 -0.35
N LEU A 99 -3.77 3.62 0.16
CA LEU A 99 -2.62 2.77 0.48
C LEU A 99 -1.79 2.43 -0.78
N VAL A 100 -2.42 2.12 -1.92
CA VAL A 100 -1.71 1.94 -3.19
C VAL A 100 -0.92 3.19 -3.57
N VAL A 101 -1.54 4.37 -3.50
CA VAL A 101 -0.86 5.64 -3.81
C VAL A 101 0.30 5.91 -2.85
N LYS A 102 0.11 5.72 -1.55
CA LYS A 102 1.19 5.82 -0.54
C LYS A 102 2.38 4.93 -0.94
N ARG A 103 2.11 3.66 -1.22
CA ARG A 103 3.15 2.66 -1.50
C ARG A 103 3.89 2.93 -2.79
N THR A 104 3.17 3.29 -3.85
CA THR A 104 3.76 3.58 -5.16
C THR A 104 4.50 4.92 -5.18
N THR A 105 4.06 5.93 -4.43
CA THR A 105 4.82 7.19 -4.29
C THR A 105 6.06 7.05 -3.41
N SER A 106 6.15 5.99 -2.60
CA SER A 106 7.29 5.77 -1.72
C SER A 106 8.63 5.65 -2.44
N VAL A 107 8.66 5.27 -3.73
CA VAL A 107 9.89 5.19 -4.54
C VAL A 107 10.35 6.54 -5.11
N LEU A 108 9.63 7.63 -4.87
CA LEU A 108 10.01 8.96 -5.36
C LEU A 108 11.37 9.38 -4.81
N ASP A 109 11.74 8.98 -3.59
CA ASP A 109 13.08 9.21 -3.03
C ASP A 109 14.19 8.51 -3.85
N VAL A 110 13.95 7.28 -4.30
CA VAL A 110 14.86 6.52 -5.18
C VAL A 110 14.91 7.16 -6.57
N ILE A 111 13.78 7.57 -7.13
CA ILE A 111 13.74 8.23 -8.46
C ILE A 111 14.54 9.55 -8.42
N CYS A 112 14.36 10.32 -7.35
CA CYS A 112 14.99 11.62 -7.13
C CYS A 112 16.49 11.53 -6.79
N ASP A 113 16.98 10.38 -6.29
CA ASP A 113 18.40 10.21 -5.97
C ASP A 113 19.26 10.28 -7.25
N PRO A 114 20.23 11.21 -7.36
CA PRO A 114 21.11 11.30 -8.52
C PRO A 114 21.99 10.07 -8.73
N LYS A 115 22.19 9.23 -7.70
CA LYS A 115 22.96 7.99 -7.77
C LYS A 115 22.17 6.81 -8.34
N THR A 116 20.85 6.93 -8.47
CA THR A 116 20.03 5.85 -9.03
C THR A 116 20.39 5.62 -10.51
N PRO A 117 20.67 4.37 -10.91
CA PRO A 117 20.92 4.02 -12.31
C PRO A 117 19.77 4.48 -13.21
N GLN A 118 20.08 4.92 -14.43
CA GLN A 118 19.07 5.47 -15.34
C GLN A 118 17.99 4.45 -15.72
N GLU A 119 18.37 3.19 -15.92
CA GLU A 119 17.44 2.10 -16.25
C GLU A 119 16.45 1.88 -15.10
N LEU A 120 16.95 1.66 -13.87
CA LEU A 120 16.09 1.52 -12.68
C LEU A 120 15.19 2.75 -12.47
N ARG A 121 15.72 3.96 -12.64
CA ARG A 121 14.92 5.19 -12.54
C ARG A 121 13.77 5.19 -13.56
N GLY A 122 14.05 4.84 -14.81
CA GLY A 122 13.05 4.75 -15.87
C GLY A 122 11.97 3.71 -15.56
N THR A 123 12.37 2.53 -15.10
CA THR A 123 11.46 1.45 -14.67
C THR A 123 10.53 1.91 -13.54
N LEU A 124 11.08 2.59 -12.53
CA LEU A 124 10.28 3.11 -11.41
C LEU A 124 9.30 4.21 -11.85
N ILE A 125 9.73 5.15 -12.70
CA ILE A 125 8.87 6.19 -13.25
C ILE A 125 7.71 5.56 -14.04
N ALA A 126 7.99 4.58 -14.89
CA ALA A 126 6.96 3.88 -15.66
C ALA A 126 5.96 3.15 -14.76
N THR A 127 6.44 2.46 -13.72
CA THR A 127 5.57 1.79 -12.74
C THR A 127 4.62 2.76 -12.04
N VAL A 128 5.13 3.91 -11.57
CA VAL A 128 4.29 4.93 -10.93
C VAL A 128 3.26 5.49 -11.91
N ASP A 129 3.68 5.85 -13.13
CA ASP A 129 2.79 6.39 -14.18
C ASP A 129 1.69 5.38 -14.57
N ASP A 130 2.07 4.13 -14.87
CA ASP A 130 1.13 3.09 -15.29
C ASP A 130 0.13 2.75 -14.19
N THR A 131 0.59 2.65 -12.93
CA THR A 131 -0.29 2.31 -11.80
C THR A 131 -1.31 3.41 -11.56
N HIS A 132 -0.89 4.68 -11.48
CA HIS A 132 -1.81 5.79 -11.25
C HIS A 132 -2.76 6.00 -12.44
N TYR A 133 -2.29 5.74 -13.68
CA TYR A 133 -3.15 5.78 -14.87
C TYR A 133 -4.28 4.76 -14.78
N ALA A 134 -3.96 3.55 -14.32
CA ALA A 134 -4.93 2.49 -14.10
C ALA A 134 -5.90 2.85 -12.97
N LEU A 135 -5.42 3.40 -11.84
CA LEU A 135 -6.28 3.81 -10.73
C LEU A 135 -7.31 4.88 -11.11
N GLU A 136 -6.94 5.86 -11.94
CA GLU A 136 -7.88 6.88 -12.44
C GLU A 136 -8.96 6.32 -13.37
N ARG A 137 -8.77 5.10 -13.89
CA ARG A 137 -9.63 4.45 -14.90
C ARG A 137 -10.28 3.17 -14.40
N SER A 138 -9.85 2.65 -13.25
CA SER A 138 -10.60 1.64 -12.52
C SER A 138 -12.01 2.17 -12.38
N PRO A 139 -13.01 1.40 -12.86
CA PRO A 139 -14.32 1.96 -13.16
C PRO A 139 -14.87 2.63 -11.91
N ASP A 140 -15.04 3.96 -12.00
CA ASP A 140 -16.17 4.64 -11.38
C ASP A 140 -17.35 3.67 -11.50
N GLY A 141 -17.99 3.36 -10.37
CA GLY A 141 -19.22 2.59 -10.29
C GLY A 141 -20.26 3.19 -11.22
N THR A 142 -20.14 2.87 -12.50
CA THR A 142 -21.07 3.23 -13.55
C THR A 142 -22.26 2.41 -13.17
N GLN A 143 -23.29 3.11 -12.69
CA GLN A 143 -24.59 2.57 -12.40
C GLN A 143 -24.89 1.49 -13.44
N SER A 144 -25.04 0.26 -12.97
CA SER A 144 -25.83 -0.74 -13.66
C SER A 144 -27.29 -0.27 -13.63
N ASP A 145 -27.60 0.81 -14.36
CA ASP A 145 -28.91 1.01 -14.94
C ASP A 145 -29.02 0.03 -16.11
N SER A 146 -29.19 -1.23 -15.74
CA SER A 146 -29.64 -2.30 -16.62
C SER A 146 -30.53 -3.19 -15.77
N THR A 147 -31.73 -2.67 -15.52
CA THR A 147 -32.92 -3.53 -15.52
C THR A 147 -32.99 -4.23 -16.88
N ASP A 148 -32.27 -5.34 -17.03
CA ASP A 148 -32.81 -6.44 -17.80
C ASP A 148 -32.17 -7.77 -17.35
N GLY A 149 -33.03 -8.67 -16.89
CA GLY A 149 -32.63 -9.99 -16.45
C GLY A 149 -32.35 -10.87 -17.66
N SER A 150 -31.09 -11.22 -17.89
CA SER A 150 -30.72 -12.40 -18.65
C SER A 150 -29.35 -12.90 -18.18
N GLN A 151 -29.40 -13.93 -17.33
CA GLN A 151 -28.22 -14.66 -16.87
C GLN A 151 -27.60 -15.44 -18.05
N GLY A 152 -26.36 -15.11 -18.38
CA GLY A 152 -25.41 -15.99 -19.06
C GLY A 152 -24.23 -16.24 -18.12
N PRO A 153 -23.67 -17.46 -18.02
CA PRO A 153 -22.51 -17.73 -17.21
C PRO A 153 -21.24 -17.68 -18.09
N ASP A 154 -20.62 -16.50 -18.26
CA ASP A 154 -19.16 -16.40 -18.44
C ASP A 154 -18.63 -14.94 -18.42
N GLU A 155 -17.42 -14.78 -17.88
CA GLU A 155 -16.45 -13.67 -18.10
C GLU A 155 -16.72 -12.24 -17.55
N SER A 156 -17.10 -12.11 -16.28
CA SER A 156 -16.88 -10.84 -15.54
C SER A 156 -16.18 -11.11 -14.20
N LYS A 157 -14.86 -11.38 -14.27
CA LYS A 157 -14.00 -11.15 -13.09
C LYS A 157 -13.95 -9.63 -12.88
N GLY A 158 -14.59 -9.18 -11.80
CA GLY A 158 -14.97 -7.79 -11.55
C GLY A 158 -13.82 -6.87 -11.08
N PRO A 159 -14.15 -5.62 -10.67
CA PRO A 159 -13.22 -4.58 -10.20
C PRO A 159 -12.22 -5.03 -9.11
N ASP A 160 -12.52 -6.11 -8.39
CA ASP A 160 -11.67 -6.70 -7.35
C ASP A 160 -10.28 -7.15 -7.85
N GLN A 161 -10.15 -7.58 -9.11
CA GLN A 161 -8.87 -8.10 -9.62
C GLN A 161 -7.86 -6.99 -9.95
N ASP A 162 -8.32 -5.89 -10.56
CA ASP A 162 -7.47 -4.75 -10.91
C ASP A 162 -6.96 -4.06 -9.63
N GLN A 163 -7.83 -3.91 -8.63
CA GLN A 163 -7.48 -3.37 -7.31
C GLN A 163 -6.48 -4.27 -6.56
N SER A 164 -6.69 -5.60 -6.60
CA SER A 164 -5.74 -6.55 -6.03
C SER A 164 -4.37 -6.44 -6.73
N THR A 165 -4.34 -6.28 -8.04
CA THR A 165 -3.10 -6.10 -8.81
C THR A 165 -2.40 -4.79 -8.42
N ALA A 166 -3.15 -3.69 -8.28
CA ALA A 166 -2.62 -2.40 -7.86
C ALA A 166 -2.01 -2.45 -6.45
N MET A 167 -2.63 -3.19 -5.53
CA MET A 167 -2.07 -3.46 -4.20
C MET A 167 -0.71 -4.17 -4.26
N LEU A 168 -0.57 -5.16 -5.15
CA LEU A 168 0.69 -5.85 -5.37
C LEU A 168 1.76 -4.91 -5.94
N LEU A 169 1.41 -4.06 -6.92
CA LEU A 169 2.33 -3.05 -7.48
C LEU A 169 2.83 -2.08 -6.39
N GLY A 170 1.95 -1.67 -5.48
CA GLY A 170 2.31 -0.90 -4.31
C GLY A 170 3.31 -1.64 -3.41
N ALA A 171 3.01 -2.89 -3.04
CA ALA A 171 3.89 -3.69 -2.20
C ALA A 171 5.28 -3.90 -2.82
N SER A 172 5.36 -4.15 -4.13
CA SER A 172 6.63 -4.20 -4.85
C SER A 172 7.41 -2.88 -4.74
N SER A 173 6.73 -1.75 -4.88
CA SER A 173 7.36 -0.42 -4.80
C SER A 173 8.02 -0.20 -3.42
N GLU A 174 7.36 -0.59 -2.33
CA GLU A 174 7.95 -0.51 -0.99
C GLU A 174 9.18 -1.42 -0.82
N ILE A 175 9.13 -2.66 -1.33
CA ILE A 175 10.27 -3.58 -1.27
C ILE A 175 11.45 -3.05 -2.10
N VAL A 176 11.19 -2.46 -3.26
CA VAL A 176 12.20 -1.83 -4.12
C VAL A 176 12.75 -0.55 -3.48
N ARG A 177 11.97 0.20 -2.72
CA ARG A 177 12.45 1.36 -1.97
C ARG A 177 13.38 0.95 -0.83
N ASP A 178 13.07 -0.15 -0.14
CA ASP A 178 13.82 -0.60 1.03
C ASP A 178 15.29 -0.88 0.69
N ARG A 179 16.20 -0.14 1.34
CA ARG A 179 17.64 -0.27 1.12
C ARG A 179 18.23 -1.55 1.71
N ARG A 180 17.49 -2.25 2.57
CA ARG A 180 17.85 -3.59 3.05
C ARG A 180 17.70 -4.64 1.96
N THR A 181 16.82 -4.41 0.98
CA THR A 181 16.70 -5.28 -0.19
C THR A 181 17.99 -5.17 -1.02
N PRO A 182 18.67 -6.29 -1.34
CA PRO A 182 19.89 -6.25 -2.14
C PRO A 182 19.66 -5.59 -3.52
N PRO A 183 20.62 -4.81 -4.06
CA PRO A 183 20.44 -4.07 -5.32
C PRO A 183 19.95 -4.92 -6.49
N ARG A 184 20.49 -6.14 -6.64
CA ARG A 184 20.08 -7.08 -7.70
C ARG A 184 18.62 -7.51 -7.57
N GLU A 185 18.13 -7.72 -6.35
CA GLU A 185 16.74 -8.09 -6.11
C GLU A 185 15.80 -6.90 -6.32
N ARG A 186 16.25 -5.68 -5.98
CA ARG A 186 15.53 -4.44 -6.29
C ARG A 186 15.34 -4.25 -7.79
N GLU A 187 16.37 -4.50 -8.59
CA GLU A 187 16.31 -4.39 -10.06
C GLU A 187 15.36 -5.44 -10.66
N LYS A 188 15.52 -6.72 -10.31
CA LYS A 188 14.61 -7.78 -10.78
C LYS A 188 13.14 -7.49 -10.44
N LEU A 189 12.89 -7.07 -9.19
CA LEU A 189 11.54 -6.77 -8.73
C LEU A 189 10.97 -5.54 -9.44
N ALA A 190 11.78 -4.49 -9.68
CA ALA A 190 11.34 -3.33 -10.45
C ALA A 190 10.94 -3.73 -11.88
N ASP A 191 11.74 -4.55 -12.57
CA ASP A 191 11.50 -4.95 -13.95
C ASP A 191 10.22 -5.78 -14.11
N ILE A 192 9.96 -6.73 -13.22
CA ILE A 192 8.72 -7.51 -13.27
C ILE A 192 7.50 -6.66 -12.88
N THR A 193 7.67 -5.74 -11.93
CA THR A 193 6.61 -4.82 -11.51
C THR A 193 6.21 -3.89 -12.65
N GLN A 194 7.17 -3.40 -13.43
CA GLN A 194 6.90 -2.58 -14.61
C GLN A 194 6.17 -3.34 -15.72
N GLN A 195 6.49 -4.63 -15.91
CA GLN A 195 5.76 -5.48 -16.86
C GLN A 195 4.30 -5.65 -16.44
N VAL A 196 4.05 -5.92 -15.14
CA VAL A 196 2.69 -6.03 -14.59
C VAL A 196 1.94 -4.70 -14.69
N SER A 197 2.57 -3.56 -14.33
CA SER A 197 1.92 -2.25 -14.41
C SER A 197 1.53 -1.89 -15.85
N SER A 198 2.41 -2.19 -16.82
CA SER A 198 2.13 -1.94 -18.24
C SER A 198 0.97 -2.78 -18.75
N LEU A 199 0.86 -4.05 -18.32
CA LEU A 199 -0.27 -4.91 -18.64
C LEU A 199 -1.55 -4.39 -17.98
N LEU A 200 -1.51 -4.00 -16.71
CA LEU A 200 -2.66 -3.43 -16.00
C LEU A 200 -3.17 -2.15 -16.69
N ARG A 201 -2.25 -1.29 -17.14
CA ARG A 201 -2.58 -0.13 -17.96
C ARG A 201 -3.29 -0.52 -19.26
N LYS A 202 -2.78 -1.49 -20.00
CA LYS A 202 -3.44 -1.97 -21.24
C LYS A 202 -4.83 -2.51 -20.97
N VAL A 203 -5.00 -3.23 -19.85
CA VAL A 203 -6.28 -3.83 -19.45
C VAL A 203 -7.33 -2.75 -19.15
N THR A 204 -6.91 -1.70 -18.43
CA THR A 204 -7.78 -0.60 -17.98
C THR A 204 -7.97 0.51 -19.01
N ASP A 205 -7.12 0.59 -20.05
CA ASP A 205 -7.23 1.63 -21.07
C ASP A 205 -8.46 1.40 -21.96
N PRO A 206 -9.43 2.35 -22.03
CA PRO A 206 -10.60 2.23 -22.89
C PRO A 206 -10.27 2.25 -24.38
N LYS A 207 -9.08 2.74 -24.77
CA LYS A 207 -8.62 2.80 -26.17
C LYS A 207 -7.99 1.50 -26.64
N THR A 208 -7.58 0.61 -25.75
CA THR A 208 -7.08 -0.72 -26.11
C THR A 208 -8.20 -1.55 -26.72
N SER A 209 -7.92 -2.24 -27.82
CA SER A 209 -8.92 -3.10 -28.46
C SER A 209 -9.33 -4.27 -27.55
N GLN A 210 -10.50 -4.85 -27.78
CA GLN A 210 -10.99 -5.95 -26.94
C GLN A 210 -10.11 -7.20 -27.04
N GLU A 211 -9.52 -7.46 -28.21
CA GLU A 211 -8.59 -8.57 -28.45
C GLU A 211 -7.30 -8.37 -27.65
N GLU A 212 -6.64 -7.22 -27.81
CA GLU A 212 -5.44 -6.87 -27.03
C GLU A 212 -5.70 -6.85 -25.53
N ARG A 213 -6.87 -6.38 -25.09
CA ARG A 213 -7.27 -6.39 -23.67
C ARG A 213 -7.39 -7.82 -23.14
N SER A 214 -7.96 -8.73 -23.93
CA SER A 214 -8.11 -10.14 -23.54
C SER A 214 -6.75 -10.85 -23.45
N GLU A 215 -5.85 -10.59 -24.39
CA GLU A 215 -4.48 -11.10 -24.35
C GLU A 215 -3.71 -10.54 -23.14
N ALA A 216 -3.79 -9.22 -22.92
CA ALA A 216 -3.16 -8.58 -21.78
C ALA A 216 -3.67 -9.12 -20.44
N LYS A 217 -4.97 -9.45 -20.32
CA LYS A 217 -5.52 -10.09 -19.10
C LYS A 217 -4.91 -11.46 -18.84
N LYS A 218 -4.72 -12.28 -19.88
CA LYS A 218 -4.11 -13.61 -19.73
C LYS A 218 -2.65 -13.51 -19.32
N GLU A 219 -1.89 -12.61 -19.94
CA GLU A 219 -0.50 -12.38 -19.57
C GLU A 219 -0.37 -11.75 -18.17
N LEU A 220 -1.31 -10.87 -17.79
CA LEU A 220 -1.33 -10.24 -16.47
C LEU A 220 -1.42 -11.27 -15.34
N ASP A 221 -2.25 -12.30 -15.48
CA ASP A 221 -2.40 -13.37 -14.47
C ASP A 221 -1.07 -14.11 -14.24
N GLU A 222 -0.38 -14.48 -15.32
CA GLU A 222 0.91 -15.17 -15.27
C GLU A 222 2.00 -14.28 -14.66
N ARG A 223 2.12 -13.04 -15.13
CA ARG A 223 3.13 -12.09 -14.64
C ARG A 223 2.89 -11.67 -13.20
N THR A 224 1.63 -11.56 -12.79
CA THR A 224 1.27 -11.26 -11.40
C THR A 224 1.67 -12.40 -10.46
N THR A 225 1.52 -13.65 -10.90
CA THR A 225 1.96 -14.82 -10.12
C THR A 225 3.47 -14.79 -9.93
N HIS A 226 4.22 -14.59 -11.02
CA HIS A 226 5.68 -14.50 -10.94
C HIS A 226 6.16 -13.27 -10.13
N MET A 227 5.43 -12.15 -10.18
CA MET A 227 5.72 -10.98 -9.34
C MET A 227 5.55 -11.29 -7.85
N LYS A 228 4.53 -12.05 -7.44
CA LYS A 228 4.37 -12.46 -6.03
C LYS A 228 5.54 -13.31 -5.53
N GLU A 229 6.00 -14.25 -6.36
CA GLU A 229 7.18 -15.06 -6.05
C GLU A 229 8.42 -14.17 -5.88
N GLN A 230 8.63 -13.23 -6.81
CA GLN A 230 9.75 -12.30 -6.75
C GLN A 230 9.64 -11.33 -5.57
N GLN A 231 8.44 -10.92 -5.14
CA GLN A 231 8.24 -10.13 -3.92
C GLN A 231 8.74 -10.89 -2.68
N GLU A 232 8.35 -12.16 -2.54
CA GLU A 232 8.82 -13.02 -1.44
C GLU A 232 10.33 -13.24 -1.50
N GLU A 233 10.90 -13.56 -2.67
CA GLU A 233 12.35 -13.73 -2.84
C GLU A 233 13.12 -12.46 -2.47
N SER A 234 12.68 -11.31 -2.99
CA SER A 234 13.37 -10.03 -2.77
C SER A 234 13.29 -9.58 -1.30
N ALA A 235 12.12 -9.70 -0.68
CA ALA A 235 11.96 -9.37 0.73
C ALA A 235 12.73 -10.35 1.62
N SER A 236 12.71 -11.65 1.32
CA SER A 236 13.42 -12.67 2.10
C SER A 236 14.94 -12.61 1.95
N ALA A 237 15.45 -11.93 0.91
CA ALA A 237 16.87 -11.66 0.75
C ALA A 237 17.38 -10.54 1.67
N GLN A 238 16.50 -9.83 2.36
CA GLN A 238 16.87 -8.92 3.44
C GLN A 238 17.38 -9.72 4.64
N ASP A 239 18.32 -9.14 5.40
CA ASP A 239 18.65 -9.68 6.72
C ASP A 239 17.38 -9.73 7.56
N ARG A 240 17.15 -10.87 8.22
CA ARG A 240 15.97 -11.05 9.09
C ARG A 240 15.96 -9.95 10.14
N PRO A 241 14.81 -9.30 10.42
CA PRO A 241 14.73 -8.36 11.51
C PRO A 241 15.14 -9.04 12.82
N GLU A 242 16.02 -8.42 13.60
CA GLU A 242 16.47 -8.92 14.90
C GLU A 242 15.65 -8.30 16.05
N GLU A 243 14.32 -8.35 15.91
CA GLU A 243 13.40 -7.79 16.91
C GLU A 243 12.98 -8.83 17.97
N SER A 244 12.60 -8.38 19.17
CA SER A 244 11.97 -9.29 20.13
C SER A 244 10.62 -9.80 19.62
N LEU A 245 10.14 -10.96 20.12
CA LEU A 245 8.81 -11.48 19.77
C LEU A 245 7.73 -10.40 19.86
N GLY A 246 7.67 -9.70 21.00
CA GLY A 246 6.64 -8.70 21.22
C GLY A 246 6.71 -7.57 20.19
N LYS A 247 7.91 -7.07 19.87
CA LYS A 247 8.08 -5.98 18.91
C LYS A 247 7.79 -6.43 17.47
N ALA A 248 8.25 -7.63 17.08
CA ALA A 248 7.93 -8.22 15.78
C ALA A 248 6.42 -8.42 15.61
N ALA A 249 5.74 -8.94 16.64
CA ALA A 249 4.30 -9.13 16.62
C ALA A 249 3.55 -7.79 16.54
N ALA A 250 3.98 -6.75 17.27
CA ALA A 250 3.39 -5.43 17.16
C ALA A 250 3.52 -4.83 15.74
N LEU A 251 4.69 -5.00 15.11
CA LEU A 251 4.94 -4.50 13.75
C LEU A 251 4.10 -5.29 12.73
N CYS A 252 4.05 -6.62 12.85
CA CYS A 252 3.20 -7.47 12.02
C CYS A 252 1.72 -7.07 12.13
N THR A 253 1.19 -6.93 13.36
CA THR A 253 -0.22 -6.56 13.53
C THR A 253 -0.51 -5.16 12.99
N SER A 254 0.39 -4.20 13.19
CA SER A 254 0.24 -2.84 12.64
C SER A 254 0.16 -2.86 11.12
N ALA A 255 1.02 -3.64 10.47
CA ALA A 255 1.00 -3.80 9.01
C ALA A 255 -0.31 -4.45 8.51
N ILE A 256 -0.79 -5.49 9.19
CA ILE A 256 -2.07 -6.13 8.84
C ILE A 256 -3.25 -5.17 9.01
N PHE A 257 -3.23 -4.34 10.05
CA PHE A 257 -4.32 -3.39 10.31
C PHE A 257 -4.36 -2.27 9.28
N GLU A 258 -3.20 -1.87 8.79
CA GLU A 258 -3.09 -0.92 7.69
C GLU A 258 -3.62 -1.51 6.37
N ALA A 259 -3.20 -2.73 6.03
CA ALA A 259 -3.47 -3.33 4.72
C ALA A 259 -4.84 -4.01 4.59
N ALA A 260 -5.32 -4.68 5.64
CA ALA A 260 -6.52 -5.51 5.54
C ALA A 260 -7.82 -4.67 5.62
N PRO A 261 -8.89 -5.08 4.90
CA PRO A 261 -10.20 -4.45 5.03
C PRO A 261 -10.69 -4.50 6.49
N GLU A 262 -11.29 -3.40 6.96
CA GLU A 262 -11.77 -3.32 8.34
C GLU A 262 -12.83 -4.37 8.64
N SER A 263 -13.73 -4.64 7.69
CA SER A 263 -14.72 -5.72 7.79
C SER A 263 -14.07 -7.11 7.97
N SER A 264 -12.92 -7.37 7.35
CA SER A 264 -12.16 -8.62 7.50
C SER A 264 -11.51 -8.71 8.88
N ILE A 265 -10.89 -7.63 9.35
CA ILE A 265 -10.30 -7.55 10.70
C ILE A 265 -11.38 -7.78 11.77
N MET A 266 -12.53 -7.10 11.64
CA MET A 266 -13.66 -7.24 12.57
C MET A 266 -14.23 -8.64 12.62
N ARG A 267 -14.27 -9.32 11.46
CA ARG A 267 -14.75 -10.70 11.37
C ARG A 267 -13.75 -11.67 11.98
N GLY A 268 -12.47 -11.57 11.60
CA GLY A 268 -11.41 -12.47 12.05
C GLY A 268 -11.10 -12.33 13.54
N LEU A 269 -11.14 -11.10 14.07
CA LEU A 269 -10.87 -10.83 15.48
C LEU A 269 -12.13 -10.81 16.36
N LYS A 270 -13.32 -11.19 15.84
CA LYS A 270 -14.61 -11.10 16.55
C LYS A 270 -14.61 -11.69 17.97
N LYS A 271 -13.80 -12.73 18.24
CA LYS A 271 -13.69 -13.39 19.54
C LYS A 271 -12.66 -12.76 20.47
N LEU A 272 -11.76 -11.94 19.94
CA LEU A 272 -10.65 -11.28 20.63
C LEU A 272 -10.95 -9.80 20.89
N VAL A 273 -11.88 -9.23 20.12
CA VAL A 273 -12.26 -7.84 20.16
C VAL A 273 -13.39 -7.62 21.19
N PRO A 274 -13.21 -6.74 22.20
CA PRO A 274 -14.27 -6.35 23.12
C PRO A 274 -15.48 -5.78 22.37
N ALA A 275 -16.68 -5.96 22.91
CA ALA A 275 -17.92 -5.46 22.28
C ALA A 275 -17.90 -3.94 21.98
N GLN A 276 -17.10 -3.17 22.72
CA GLN A 276 -16.95 -1.72 22.62
C GLN A 276 -16.23 -1.26 21.34
N TRP A 277 -15.42 -2.11 20.69
CA TRP A 277 -14.73 -1.76 19.44
C TRP A 277 -15.67 -1.71 18.22
N LYS A 278 -16.88 -2.27 18.32
CA LYS A 278 -17.87 -2.22 17.23
C LYS A 278 -18.36 -0.82 16.92
N ASP A 279 -18.37 0.06 17.91
CA ASP A 279 -18.91 1.41 17.79
C ASP A 279 -17.81 2.44 17.49
N GLU A 280 -16.55 2.14 17.81
CA GLU A 280 -15.39 3.04 17.65
C GLU A 280 -14.52 2.73 16.42
N GLY A 281 -14.65 1.54 15.81
CA GLY A 281 -13.76 1.10 14.71
C GLY A 281 -12.45 0.52 15.25
N VAL A 282 -12.01 -0.62 14.70
CA VAL A 282 -10.83 -1.35 15.22
C VAL A 282 -9.55 -0.55 15.01
N LYS A 283 -9.51 0.19 13.91
CA LYS A 283 -8.31 0.90 13.45
C LYS A 283 -8.10 2.22 14.20
N ASP A 284 -9.18 2.87 14.61
CA ASP A 284 -9.17 4.09 15.42
C ASP A 284 -8.69 3.78 16.85
N PHE A 285 -9.09 2.63 17.39
CA PHE A 285 -8.65 2.16 18.71
C PHE A 285 -7.17 1.74 18.75
N TYR A 286 -6.64 1.18 17.66
CA TYR A 286 -5.26 0.68 17.59
C TYR A 286 -4.20 1.78 17.48
N LYS A 287 -4.58 3.00 17.03
CA LYS A 287 -3.69 4.16 16.88
C LYS A 287 -3.93 5.28 17.89
N ALA A 288 -4.97 5.17 18.74
CA ALA A 288 -5.22 6.12 19.82
C ALA A 288 -4.10 6.07 20.87
N LYS A 289 -3.07 6.89 20.68
CA LYS A 289 -2.05 7.21 21.70
C LYS A 289 -2.66 7.77 22.99
N GLU A 290 -3.92 8.18 22.95
CA GLU A 290 -4.63 8.83 24.04
C GLU A 290 -6.06 8.29 24.14
N LYS A 291 -6.26 7.21 24.92
CA LYS A 291 -7.29 7.14 25.96
C LYS A 291 -7.27 5.79 26.69
N SER A 292 -7.13 5.91 28.01
CA SER A 292 -7.06 4.86 29.02
C SER A 292 -8.16 3.79 28.94
N LYS A 293 -7.73 2.52 28.97
CA LYS A 293 -8.21 1.42 29.84
C LYS A 293 -7.41 0.15 29.53
N ASP A 294 -7.42 -0.79 30.47
CA ASP A 294 -6.75 -2.10 30.57
C ASP A 294 -6.75 -3.02 29.31
N GLN A 295 -7.28 -2.56 28.18
CA GLN A 295 -7.35 -3.22 26.88
C GLN A 295 -6.35 -2.67 25.85
N LEU A 296 -5.68 -1.54 26.15
CA LEU A 296 -4.44 -1.07 25.48
C LEU A 296 -3.24 -1.99 25.74
N ASP A 297 -3.42 -2.93 26.67
CA ASP A 297 -2.39 -3.79 27.22
C ASP A 297 -1.77 -4.70 26.17
N VAL A 298 -2.48 -5.22 25.16
CA VAL A 298 -1.85 -6.16 24.23
C VAL A 298 -0.76 -5.50 23.39
N LEU A 299 -0.98 -4.34 22.77
CA LEU A 299 0.07 -3.61 22.02
C LEU A 299 1.16 -3.03 22.93
N ALA A 300 0.78 -2.52 24.10
CA ALA A 300 1.74 -1.99 25.07
C ALA A 300 2.62 -3.10 25.66
N GLN A 301 2.06 -4.27 25.94
CA GLN A 301 2.76 -5.48 26.38
C GLN A 301 3.62 -6.06 25.27
N LEU A 302 3.10 -6.12 24.03
CA LEU A 302 3.88 -6.48 22.84
C LEU A 302 5.10 -5.55 22.68
N ARG A 303 4.94 -4.23 22.84
CA ARG A 303 6.05 -3.27 22.68
C ARG A 303 7.06 -3.29 23.83
N ASN A 304 6.63 -3.54 25.07
CA ASN A 304 7.50 -3.38 26.23
C ASN A 304 8.23 -4.67 26.62
N ASN A 305 7.81 -5.85 26.15
CA ASN A 305 8.47 -7.14 26.43
C ASN A 305 8.67 -7.42 27.94
N GLU A 306 7.93 -6.71 28.80
CA GLU A 306 8.13 -6.63 30.26
C GLU A 306 7.24 -7.61 31.03
N ASP A 307 6.26 -8.24 30.39
CA ASP A 307 5.35 -9.19 31.05
C ASP A 307 5.54 -10.63 30.53
N SER A 308 5.87 -11.53 31.47
CA SER A 308 6.14 -12.96 31.27
C SER A 308 4.99 -13.78 30.66
N ARG A 309 3.82 -13.16 30.44
CA ARG A 309 2.63 -13.77 29.84
C ARG A 309 2.41 -13.40 28.36
N ALA A 310 3.24 -12.54 27.77
CA ALA A 310 3.10 -12.09 26.39
C ALA A 310 2.77 -13.22 25.37
N PRO A 311 3.40 -14.41 25.39
CA PRO A 311 3.07 -15.49 24.45
C PRO A 311 1.59 -15.93 24.49
N PHE A 312 0.93 -15.91 25.65
CA PHE A 312 -0.46 -16.33 25.79
C PHE A 312 -1.47 -15.34 25.19
N ASP A 313 -1.12 -14.06 25.16
CA ASP A 313 -1.95 -13.01 24.56
C ASP A 313 -1.59 -12.79 23.08
N VAL A 314 -0.33 -13.02 22.70
CA VAL A 314 0.16 -12.99 21.31
C VAL A 314 -0.44 -14.13 20.49
N VAL A 315 -0.39 -15.37 20.98
CA VAL A 315 -0.75 -16.57 20.18
C VAL A 315 -2.17 -16.50 19.61
N PRO A 316 -3.23 -16.21 20.38
CA PRO A 316 -4.59 -16.12 19.85
C PRO A 316 -4.73 -15.00 18.81
N LEU A 317 -4.11 -13.84 19.06
CA LEU A 317 -4.13 -12.70 18.15
C LEU A 317 -3.43 -13.05 16.83
N VAL A 318 -2.16 -13.46 16.88
CA VAL A 318 -1.37 -13.73 15.68
C VAL A 318 -1.95 -14.89 14.86
N THR A 319 -2.49 -15.92 15.52
CA THR A 319 -3.22 -17.00 14.82
C THR A 319 -4.43 -16.48 14.07
N ALA A 320 -5.25 -15.62 14.70
CA ALA A 320 -6.42 -15.02 14.03
C ALA A 320 -6.01 -14.06 12.89
N LEU A 321 -4.88 -13.36 13.03
CA LEU A 321 -4.35 -12.50 11.97
C LEU A 321 -3.84 -13.32 10.77
N ALA A 322 -3.25 -14.48 11.00
CA ALA A 322 -2.81 -15.38 9.93
C ALA A 322 -3.98 -15.99 9.13
N GLU A 323 -5.18 -16.07 9.72
CA GLU A 323 -6.40 -16.42 8.99
C GLU A 323 -6.91 -15.26 8.11
N ILE A 324 -6.64 -14.01 8.49
CA ILE A 324 -7.02 -12.81 7.72
C ILE A 324 -6.09 -12.63 6.52
N VAL A 325 -4.77 -12.73 6.75
CA VAL A 325 -3.74 -12.59 5.70
C VAL A 325 -2.97 -13.91 5.61
N PRO A 326 -3.39 -14.86 4.76
CA PRO A 326 -2.66 -16.10 4.57
C PRO A 326 -1.33 -15.87 3.84
N ARG A 327 -0.44 -16.87 3.88
CA ARG A 327 0.92 -16.77 3.31
C ARG A 327 0.94 -16.29 1.86
N ASP A 328 0.06 -16.80 1.00
CA ASP A 328 0.00 -16.48 -0.43
C ASP A 328 -0.29 -15.00 -0.73
N ARG A 329 -0.70 -14.23 0.29
CA ARG A 329 -0.95 -12.79 0.22
C ARG A 329 0.01 -11.97 1.07
N LEU A 330 0.83 -12.61 1.90
CA LEU A 330 1.57 -11.94 2.96
C LEU A 330 2.49 -10.83 2.43
N PHE A 331 3.35 -11.14 1.46
CA PHE A 331 4.24 -10.16 0.85
C PHE A 331 3.50 -9.19 -0.08
N GLY A 332 2.43 -9.65 -0.72
CA GLY A 332 1.61 -8.83 -1.62
C GLY A 332 0.76 -7.78 -0.90
N GLU A 333 0.32 -8.07 0.33
CA GLU A 333 -0.49 -7.17 1.15
C GLU A 333 0.36 -6.37 2.14
N LEU A 334 1.43 -6.95 2.69
CA LEU A 334 2.23 -6.35 3.77
C LEU A 334 3.64 -5.90 3.34
N SER A 335 4.00 -6.07 2.07
CA SER A 335 5.32 -5.73 1.52
C SER A 335 6.46 -6.31 2.37
N GLY A 336 7.49 -5.52 2.69
CA GLY A 336 8.61 -5.94 3.54
C GLY A 336 8.20 -6.22 5.00
N SER A 337 7.05 -5.70 5.45
CA SER A 337 6.58 -5.93 6.82
C SER A 337 6.13 -7.38 7.07
N ALA A 338 5.91 -8.15 6.00
CA ALA A 338 5.70 -9.60 6.04
C ALA A 338 6.79 -10.35 6.83
N LEU A 339 8.04 -9.86 6.79
CA LEU A 339 9.16 -10.45 7.52
C LEU A 339 8.94 -10.45 9.03
N TYR A 340 8.28 -9.42 9.59
CA TYR A 340 7.95 -9.39 11.02
C TYR A 340 6.89 -10.43 11.38
N CYS A 341 5.95 -10.71 10.47
CA CYS A 341 4.96 -11.77 10.65
C CYS A 341 5.61 -13.16 10.62
N GLN A 342 6.52 -13.40 9.67
CA GLN A 342 7.30 -14.65 9.61
C GLN A 342 8.21 -14.81 10.83
N GLN A 343 8.86 -13.74 11.29
CA GLN A 343 9.69 -13.76 12.48
C GLN A 343 8.86 -14.11 13.72
N THR A 344 7.70 -13.48 13.88
CA THR A 344 6.75 -13.77 14.97
C THR A 344 6.33 -15.24 14.94
N ALA A 345 5.95 -15.76 13.77
CA ALA A 345 5.57 -17.15 13.62
C ALA A 345 6.73 -18.12 13.93
N SER A 346 7.94 -17.80 13.45
CA SER A 346 9.14 -18.64 13.69
C SER A 346 9.44 -18.73 15.18
N TYR A 347 9.40 -17.61 15.89
CA TYR A 347 9.62 -17.59 17.34
C TYR A 347 8.56 -18.40 18.11
N LEU A 348 7.27 -18.28 17.72
CA LEU A 348 6.20 -19.05 18.34
C LEU A 348 6.31 -20.56 18.08
N ASP A 349 6.75 -20.95 16.89
CA ASP A 349 6.98 -22.36 16.54
C ASP A 349 8.21 -22.93 17.26
N GLU A 350 9.35 -22.23 17.20
CA GLU A 350 10.63 -22.68 17.76
C GLU A 350 10.65 -22.70 19.30
N GLU A 351 10.14 -21.65 19.94
CA GLU A 351 10.23 -21.48 21.41
C GLU A 351 9.01 -22.04 22.15
N PHE A 352 7.84 -22.13 21.49
CA PHE A 352 6.58 -22.52 22.13
C PHE A 352 5.86 -23.70 21.45
N GLY A 353 6.35 -24.19 20.31
CA GLY A 353 5.71 -25.28 19.56
C GLY A 353 4.34 -24.90 18.98
N VAL A 354 4.11 -23.60 18.74
CA VAL A 354 2.84 -23.08 18.23
C VAL A 354 2.98 -22.69 16.75
N THR A 355 2.39 -23.50 15.88
CA THR A 355 2.31 -23.20 14.46
C THR A 355 1.23 -22.16 14.17
N VAL A 356 1.63 -21.05 13.56
CA VAL A 356 0.76 -19.91 13.22
C VAL A 356 0.31 -19.99 11.77
N GLY A 357 -0.92 -20.45 11.55
CA GLY A 357 -1.56 -20.47 10.24
C GLY A 357 -0.69 -21.13 9.17
N THR A 358 -0.55 -20.46 8.02
CA THR A 358 0.30 -20.91 6.91
C THR A 358 1.59 -20.11 6.75
N TRP A 359 1.92 -19.16 7.64
CA TRP A 359 3.02 -18.22 7.41
C TRP A 359 4.42 -18.86 7.29
N LEU A 360 4.62 -20.04 7.87
CA LEU A 360 5.89 -20.77 7.79
C LEU A 360 5.91 -21.88 6.71
N THR A 361 4.75 -22.28 6.20
CA THR A 361 4.59 -23.47 5.34
C THR A 361 4.14 -23.14 3.94
#